data_AF-A0A7S2CJU9-F1
#
_entry.id   AF-A0A7S2CJU9-F1
#
_cell.length_a   1.000
_cell.length_b   1.000
_cell.length_c   1.000
_cell.angle_alpha   90.00
_cell.angle_beta   90.00
_cell.angle_gamma   90.00
#
_symmetry.space_group_name_H-M   'P 1'
#
loop_
_entity.id
_entity.type
_entity.pdbx_description
1 polymer ?
#
loop_
_entity_poly.entity_id
_entity_poly.type
_entity_poly.pdbx_seq_one_letter_code
_entity_poly.pdbx_strand_id
1 'polypeptide(L)'
;MVTEEKKIVKSKTAEEDENSQENTLTIKWSRYLVIFVVVAAIVSLCWWFVSSMGRQFTTFNLILVIGWLIYFSDETNYLHHAQEHENRFKSFMAMLFSYNLFFTVDSPLVFISAWSWKFGIGLTFFFGFVTHCRDRSAHRNRLTIPRPCLERLGKRLSKREIHEHCKTLQKVVFSLKEIDHTLIPSTVTSFISPISRSSEVEKAILSILFSTTPDELNFVIEQMASDPEELNYVIEQMASDAPSVKKMKIRGSLSLLVYKIKDRGSNHMHRTKLLELLTFHRVSDLSVQSRANVLDALQQMMLTAHKDAAKYAVNVFK
;
A
#
# COMPACT_ATOMS: atom_id res chain seq x y z
N MET A 1 48.82 -22.12 -48.87
CA MET A 1 49.02 -20.98 -47.96
C MET A 1 47.72 -20.50 -47.30
N VAL A 2 46.65 -20.17 -48.04
CA VAL A 2 45.37 -19.70 -47.46
C VAL A 2 44.66 -20.72 -46.53
N THR A 3 44.90 -22.02 -46.73
CA THR A 3 44.28 -23.10 -45.93
C THR A 3 44.94 -23.35 -44.58
N GLU A 4 46.23 -23.01 -44.41
CA GLU A 4 46.92 -23.19 -43.13
C GLU A 4 46.67 -22.01 -42.18
N GLU A 5 46.63 -20.78 -42.68
CA GLU A 5 46.28 -19.60 -41.87
C GLU A 5 44.88 -19.71 -41.26
N LYS A 6 43.89 -20.23 -42.01
CA LYS A 6 42.54 -20.45 -41.47
C LYS A 6 42.49 -21.50 -40.36
N LYS A 7 43.40 -22.47 -40.36
CA LYS A 7 43.47 -23.51 -39.32
C LYS A 7 44.07 -22.96 -38.03
N ILE A 8 45.08 -22.10 -38.14
CA ILE A 8 45.76 -21.45 -37.00
C ILE A 8 44.85 -20.40 -36.36
N VAL A 9 44.09 -19.64 -37.15
CA VAL A 9 43.12 -18.67 -36.61
C VAL A 9 42.00 -19.41 -35.85
N LYS A 10 41.47 -20.51 -36.40
CA LYS A 10 40.38 -21.26 -35.76
C LYS A 10 40.81 -21.98 -34.47
N SER A 11 42.06 -22.42 -34.36
CA SER A 11 42.57 -23.01 -33.12
C SER A 11 42.78 -21.96 -32.02
N LYS A 12 43.28 -20.77 -32.38
CA LYS A 12 43.45 -19.66 -31.42
C LYS A 12 42.12 -19.14 -30.88
N THR A 13 41.09 -19.04 -31.71
CA THR A 13 39.76 -18.59 -31.25
C THR A 13 39.13 -19.60 -30.28
N ALA A 14 39.30 -20.90 -30.53
CA ALA A 14 38.77 -21.93 -29.63
C ALA A 14 39.48 -21.93 -28.26
N GLU A 15 40.80 -21.69 -28.24
CA GLU A 15 41.60 -21.63 -27.01
C GLU A 15 41.34 -20.35 -26.18
N GLU A 16 41.00 -19.24 -26.84
CA GLU A 16 40.54 -18.00 -26.18
C GLU A 16 39.14 -18.14 -25.58
N ASP A 17 38.22 -18.83 -26.28
CA ASP A 17 36.86 -19.08 -25.79
C ASP A 17 36.84 -20.02 -24.57
N GLU A 18 37.70 -21.04 -24.56
CA GLU A 18 37.82 -22.01 -23.46
C GLU A 18 38.42 -21.35 -22.19
N ASN A 19 39.46 -20.54 -22.35
CA ASN A 19 40.03 -19.72 -21.25
C ASN A 19 39.04 -18.66 -20.74
N SER A 20 38.18 -18.11 -21.61
CA SER A 20 37.15 -17.13 -21.22
C SER A 20 36.02 -17.79 -20.41
N GLN A 21 35.63 -19.02 -20.78
CA GLN A 21 34.67 -19.82 -20.00
C GLN A 21 35.24 -20.27 -18.65
N GLU A 22 36.50 -20.69 -18.59
CA GLU A 22 37.14 -21.11 -17.34
C GLU A 22 37.29 -19.93 -16.36
N ASN A 23 37.67 -18.75 -16.87
CA ASN A 23 37.73 -17.53 -16.07
C ASN A 23 36.35 -17.06 -15.56
N THR A 24 35.28 -17.23 -16.35
CA THR A 24 33.93 -16.88 -15.87
C THR A 24 33.38 -17.86 -14.84
N LEU A 25 33.75 -19.15 -14.92
CA LEU A 25 33.42 -20.14 -13.92
C LEU A 25 34.16 -19.90 -12.60
N THR A 26 35.46 -19.63 -12.63
CA THR A 26 36.26 -19.33 -11.43
C THR A 26 35.78 -18.06 -10.72
N ILE A 27 35.38 -17.02 -11.46
CA ILE A 27 34.77 -15.80 -10.92
C ILE A 27 33.39 -16.07 -10.27
N LYS A 28 32.60 -17.01 -10.80
CA LYS A 28 31.34 -17.41 -10.17
C LYS A 28 31.59 -18.16 -8.85
N TRP A 29 32.50 -19.13 -8.84
CA TRP A 29 32.83 -19.88 -7.63
C TRP A 29 33.42 -19.01 -6.52
N SER A 30 34.25 -18.03 -6.86
CA SER A 30 34.80 -17.09 -5.86
C SER A 30 33.70 -16.23 -5.23
N ARG A 31 32.68 -15.81 -6.00
CA ARG A 31 31.51 -15.09 -5.45
C ARG A 31 30.67 -15.96 -4.53
N TYR A 32 30.43 -17.23 -4.87
CA TYR A 32 29.70 -18.16 -3.99
C TYR A 32 30.48 -18.46 -2.71
N LEU A 33 31.80 -18.61 -2.80
CA LEU A 33 32.67 -18.79 -1.64
C LEU A 33 32.60 -17.57 -0.70
N VAL A 34 32.68 -16.35 -1.24
CA VAL A 34 32.57 -15.12 -0.44
C VAL A 34 31.21 -15.03 0.24
N ILE A 35 30.11 -15.31 -0.48
CA ILE A 35 28.77 -15.33 0.09
C ILE A 35 28.66 -16.38 1.21
N PHE A 36 29.17 -17.59 0.99
CA PHE A 36 29.16 -18.65 1.99
C PHE A 36 29.96 -18.27 3.24
N VAL A 37 31.14 -17.69 3.08
CA VAL A 37 31.97 -17.22 4.21
C VAL A 37 31.29 -16.09 4.98
N VAL A 38 30.64 -15.15 4.29
CA VAL A 38 29.88 -14.06 4.93
C VAL A 38 28.68 -14.61 5.68
N VAL A 39 27.92 -15.53 5.09
CA VAL A 39 26.78 -16.18 5.77
C VAL A 39 27.25 -16.99 6.98
N ALA A 40 28.32 -17.77 6.84
CA ALA A 40 28.90 -18.53 7.94
C ALA A 40 29.39 -17.61 9.07
N ALA A 41 30.04 -16.49 8.73
CA ALA A 41 30.48 -15.49 9.71
C ALA A 41 29.28 -14.84 10.42
N ILE A 42 28.20 -14.51 9.72
CA ILE A 42 26.96 -13.98 10.33
C ILE A 42 26.36 -15.02 11.27
N VAL A 43 26.26 -16.28 10.84
CA VAL A 43 25.73 -17.38 11.67
C VAL A 43 26.60 -17.61 12.91
N SER A 44 27.92 -17.61 12.77
CA SER A 44 28.86 -17.72 13.89
C SER A 44 28.82 -16.52 14.84
N LEU A 45 28.63 -15.31 14.32
CA LEU A 45 28.46 -14.10 15.12
C LEU A 45 27.13 -14.12 15.88
N CYS A 46 26.04 -14.54 15.21
CA CYS A 46 24.75 -14.78 15.84
C CYS A 46 24.84 -15.86 16.91
N TRP A 47 25.53 -16.97 16.64
CA TRP A 47 25.76 -18.05 17.61
C TRP A 47 26.57 -17.58 18.83
N TRP A 48 27.66 -16.85 18.58
CA TRP A 48 28.48 -16.26 19.64
C TRP A 48 27.68 -15.27 20.50
N PHE A 49 26.83 -14.46 19.86
CA PHE A 49 25.90 -13.55 20.51
C PHE A 49 24.82 -14.29 21.32
N VAL A 50 24.24 -15.39 20.78
CA VAL A 50 23.32 -16.30 21.51
C VAL A 50 24.00 -16.94 22.73
N SER A 51 25.29 -17.25 22.63
CA SER A 51 26.04 -17.88 23.72
C SER A 51 26.54 -16.90 24.79
N SER A 52 26.64 -15.61 24.48
CA SER A 52 27.15 -14.57 25.39
C SER A 52 26.06 -13.67 25.99
N MET A 53 24.91 -13.55 25.31
CA MET A 53 23.70 -12.88 25.80
C MET A 53 22.67 -13.91 26.27
N GLY A 54 21.55 -13.46 26.83
CA GLY A 54 20.44 -14.32 27.24
C GLY A 54 20.06 -15.35 26.17
N ARG A 55 20.33 -16.64 26.44
CA ARG A 55 20.06 -17.78 25.55
C ARG A 55 18.62 -17.80 25.04
N GLN A 56 17.64 -17.55 25.90
CA GLN A 56 16.23 -17.56 25.53
C GLN A 56 15.90 -16.34 24.67
N PHE A 57 16.25 -15.13 25.13
CA PHE A 57 15.99 -13.88 24.42
C PHE A 57 16.55 -13.92 23.00
N THR A 58 17.80 -14.35 22.83
CA THR A 58 18.44 -14.38 21.50
C THR A 58 17.87 -15.48 20.61
N THR A 59 17.49 -16.64 21.17
CA THR A 59 16.81 -17.70 20.40
C THR A 59 15.45 -17.23 19.87
N PHE A 60 14.64 -16.57 20.69
CA PHE A 60 13.37 -15.99 20.25
C PHE A 60 13.56 -14.91 19.18
N ASN A 61 14.58 -14.05 19.30
CA ASN A 61 14.89 -13.07 18.26
C ASN A 61 15.29 -13.75 16.94
N LEU A 62 16.06 -14.84 16.98
CA LEU A 62 16.39 -15.60 15.78
C LEU A 62 15.12 -16.17 15.12
N ILE A 63 14.19 -16.71 15.90
CA ILE A 63 12.89 -17.19 15.39
C ILE A 63 12.10 -16.05 14.73
N LEU A 64 12.08 -14.86 15.34
CA LEU A 64 11.42 -13.69 14.75
C LEU A 64 12.07 -13.26 13.44
N VAL A 65 13.41 -13.26 13.37
CA VAL A 65 14.15 -12.98 12.12
C VAL A 65 13.82 -14.01 11.04
N ILE A 66 13.79 -15.31 11.39
CA ILE A 66 13.37 -16.36 10.47
C ILE A 66 11.92 -16.14 9.99
N GLY A 67 11.02 -15.75 10.88
CA GLY A 67 9.63 -15.41 10.52
C GLY A 67 9.56 -14.25 9.51
N TRP A 68 10.40 -13.23 9.66
CA TRP A 68 10.56 -12.16 8.67
C TRP A 68 11.13 -12.67 7.34
N LEU A 69 12.15 -13.53 7.37
CA LEU A 69 12.74 -14.11 6.16
C LEU A 69 11.73 -14.98 5.40
N ILE A 70 10.95 -15.80 6.09
CA ILE A 70 9.88 -16.60 5.49
C ILE A 70 8.85 -15.68 4.85
N TYR A 71 8.40 -14.65 5.57
CA TYR A 71 7.46 -13.66 5.05
C TYR A 71 8.01 -12.98 3.78
N PHE A 72 9.27 -12.54 3.75
CA PHE A 72 9.85 -11.93 2.56
C PHE A 72 10.16 -12.94 1.44
N SER A 73 10.42 -14.21 1.78
CA SER A 73 10.67 -15.23 0.76
C SER A 73 9.42 -15.61 -0.02
N ASP A 74 8.23 -15.34 0.53
CA ASP A 74 6.93 -15.69 -0.07
C ASP A 74 6.21 -14.47 -0.70
N GLU A 75 6.94 -13.42 -1.08
CA GLU A 75 6.39 -12.16 -1.63
C GLU A 75 5.41 -12.34 -2.81
N THR A 76 5.49 -13.46 -3.53
CA THR A 76 4.59 -13.78 -4.65
C THR A 76 3.23 -14.34 -4.24
N ASN A 77 3.03 -14.67 -2.97
CA ASN A 77 1.80 -15.27 -2.50
C ASN A 77 0.70 -14.21 -2.31
N TYR A 78 -0.54 -14.56 -2.64
CA TYR A 78 -1.70 -13.66 -2.60
C TYR A 78 -1.92 -13.02 -1.22
N LEU A 79 -1.41 -13.66 -0.16
CA LEU A 79 -1.43 -13.16 1.22
C LEU A 79 -0.61 -11.87 1.39
N HIS A 80 0.42 -11.62 0.57
CA HIS A 80 1.25 -10.42 0.61
C HIS A 80 0.62 -9.23 -0.11
N HIS A 81 -0.31 -9.47 -1.02
CA HIS A 81 -0.88 -8.40 -1.84
C HIS A 81 -1.95 -7.58 -1.10
N ALA A 82 -2.58 -8.15 -0.07
CA ALA A 82 -3.47 -7.38 0.77
C ALA A 82 -2.67 -6.58 1.80
N GLN A 83 -2.53 -5.27 1.58
CA GLN A 83 -1.86 -4.35 2.52
C GLN A 83 -2.30 -4.55 3.99
N GLU A 84 -3.57 -4.90 4.22
CA GLU A 84 -4.06 -5.20 5.57
C GLU A 84 -3.36 -6.39 6.24
N HIS A 85 -2.94 -7.39 5.48
CA HIS A 85 -2.19 -8.54 5.99
C HIS A 85 -0.77 -8.14 6.37
N GLU A 86 -0.08 -7.34 5.54
CA GLU A 86 1.24 -6.80 5.86
C GLU A 86 1.21 -5.98 7.16
N ASN A 87 0.21 -5.11 7.30
CA ASN A 87 0.03 -4.31 8.52
C ASN A 87 -0.23 -5.20 9.75
N ARG A 88 -1.07 -6.25 9.61
CA ARG A 88 -1.36 -7.21 10.70
C ARG A 88 -0.11 -7.99 11.08
N PHE A 89 0.66 -8.45 10.10
CA PHE A 89 1.91 -9.17 10.30
C PHE A 89 2.92 -8.31 11.06
N LYS A 90 3.18 -7.07 10.60
CA LYS A 90 4.08 -6.12 11.27
C LYS A 90 3.68 -5.85 12.72
N SER A 91 2.39 -5.60 12.97
CA SER A 91 1.88 -5.38 14.32
C SER A 91 2.03 -6.61 15.22
N PHE A 92 1.79 -7.80 14.66
CA PHE A 92 1.97 -9.06 15.37
C PHE A 92 3.45 -9.31 15.71
N MET A 93 4.36 -9.10 14.76
CA MET A 93 5.80 -9.22 14.98
C MET A 93 6.30 -8.21 16.03
N ALA A 94 5.78 -6.98 16.01
CA ALA A 94 6.07 -5.99 17.04
C ALA A 94 5.59 -6.44 18.42
N MET A 95 4.39 -7.03 18.52
CA MET A 95 3.90 -7.60 19.78
C MET A 95 4.76 -8.77 20.27
N LEU A 96 5.13 -9.70 19.39
CA LEU A 96 5.99 -10.83 19.77
C LEU A 96 7.39 -10.36 20.21
N PHE A 97 7.95 -9.37 19.51
CA PHE A 97 9.22 -8.77 19.90
C PHE A 97 9.12 -8.08 21.26
N SER A 98 8.08 -7.26 21.49
CA SER A 98 7.85 -6.62 22.80
C SER A 98 7.59 -7.64 23.90
N TYR A 99 6.88 -8.73 23.61
CA TYR A 99 6.69 -9.82 24.56
C TYR A 99 8.03 -10.45 24.95
N ASN A 100 8.87 -10.79 23.96
CA ASN A 100 10.21 -11.31 24.20
C ASN A 100 11.08 -10.33 25.01
N LEU A 101 10.92 -9.03 24.75
CA LEU A 101 11.63 -7.96 25.45
C LEU A 101 11.22 -7.84 26.92
N PHE A 102 9.95 -8.05 27.27
CA PHE A 102 9.49 -7.83 28.65
C PHE A 102 9.38 -9.11 29.48
N PHE A 103 9.14 -10.27 28.87
CA PHE A 103 8.78 -11.49 29.60
C PHE A 103 9.82 -12.60 29.57
N THR A 104 10.85 -12.50 28.72
CA THR A 104 11.91 -13.50 28.68
C THR A 104 12.89 -13.26 29.83
N VAL A 105 13.23 -14.34 30.55
CA VAL A 105 13.97 -14.31 31.83
C VAL A 105 15.31 -13.57 31.73
N ASP A 106 15.96 -13.71 30.59
CA ASP A 106 17.30 -13.17 30.32
C ASP A 106 17.26 -11.93 29.41
N SER A 107 16.08 -11.33 29.23
CA SER A 107 15.92 -10.08 28.50
C SER A 107 16.45 -8.88 29.30
N PRO A 108 17.08 -7.87 28.65
CA PRO A 108 17.53 -6.65 29.32
C PRO A 108 16.41 -5.85 29.99
N LEU A 109 15.15 -6.04 29.58
CA LEU A 109 14.00 -5.28 30.09
C LEU A 109 13.01 -6.14 30.90
N VAL A 110 13.44 -7.32 31.36
CA VAL A 110 12.61 -8.23 32.19
C VAL A 110 12.15 -7.58 33.49
N PHE A 111 12.94 -6.63 34.03
CA PHE A 111 12.60 -5.91 35.27
C PHE A 111 11.25 -5.18 35.19
N ILE A 112 10.80 -4.79 33.99
CA ILE A 112 9.51 -4.10 33.78
C ILE A 112 8.33 -5.02 34.09
N SER A 113 8.38 -6.27 33.61
CA SER A 113 7.33 -7.25 33.90
C SER A 113 7.44 -7.80 35.32
N ALA A 114 8.65 -7.88 35.88
CA ALA A 114 8.88 -8.25 37.26
C ALA A 114 8.28 -7.21 38.24
N TRP A 115 8.31 -5.92 37.89
CA TRP A 115 7.65 -4.87 38.66
C TRP A 115 6.12 -4.96 38.58
N SER A 116 5.59 -5.16 37.37
CA SER A 116 4.15 -5.38 37.17
C SER A 116 3.88 -6.11 35.85
N TRP A 117 3.42 -7.36 35.94
CA TRP A 117 3.09 -8.16 34.76
C TRP A 117 1.99 -7.51 33.91
N LYS A 118 1.02 -6.84 34.56
CA LYS A 118 -0.05 -6.09 33.89
C LYS A 118 0.52 -4.94 33.06
N PHE A 119 1.50 -4.23 33.61
CA PHE A 119 2.16 -3.13 32.90
C PHE A 119 2.97 -3.65 31.70
N GLY A 120 3.70 -4.76 31.85
CA GLY A 120 4.40 -5.41 30.75
C GLY A 120 3.47 -5.85 29.61
N ILE A 121 2.30 -6.42 29.93
CA ILE A 121 1.27 -6.75 28.93
C ILE A 121 0.73 -5.48 28.27
N GLY A 122 0.42 -4.46 29.06
CA GLY A 122 -0.04 -3.17 28.54
C GLY A 122 0.94 -2.55 27.53
N LEU A 123 2.23 -2.55 27.84
CA LEU A 123 3.29 -2.10 26.92
C LEU A 123 3.37 -2.95 25.66
N THR A 124 3.23 -4.28 25.76
CA THR A 124 3.22 -5.19 24.61
C THR A 124 2.12 -4.83 23.62
N PHE A 125 0.89 -4.65 24.11
CA PHE A 125 -0.23 -4.20 23.28
C PHE A 125 -0.04 -2.77 22.75
N PHE A 126 0.54 -1.88 23.56
CA PHE A 126 0.84 -0.51 23.15
C PHE A 126 1.80 -0.47 21.96
N PHE A 127 2.91 -1.21 21.98
CA PHE A 127 3.84 -1.26 20.84
C PHE A 127 3.23 -1.87 19.59
N GLY A 128 2.42 -2.93 19.73
CA GLY A 128 1.64 -3.49 18.63
C GLY A 128 0.69 -2.46 18.01
N PHE A 129 -0.03 -1.72 18.86
CA PHE A 129 -0.96 -0.67 18.46
C PHE A 129 -0.26 0.52 17.80
N VAL A 130 0.84 1.02 18.36
CA VAL A 130 1.64 2.11 17.77
C VAL A 130 2.16 1.71 16.40
N THR A 131 2.68 0.48 16.27
CA THR A 131 3.14 -0.06 14.97
C THR A 131 1.99 -0.10 13.96
N HIS A 132 0.82 -0.58 14.38
CA HIS A 132 -0.39 -0.59 13.55
C HIS A 132 -0.77 0.82 13.06
N CYS A 133 -0.86 1.78 13.98
CA CYS A 133 -1.23 3.16 13.67
C CYS A 133 -0.20 3.85 12.78
N ARG A 134 1.10 3.65 13.03
CA ARG A 134 2.18 4.27 12.26
C ARG A 134 2.19 3.76 10.82
N ASP A 135 2.13 2.45 10.62
CA ASP A 135 2.14 1.85 9.29
C ASP A 135 0.88 2.21 8.50
N ARG A 136 -0.30 2.20 9.15
CA ARG A 136 -1.55 2.68 8.56
C ARG A 136 -1.49 4.17 8.17
N SER A 137 -0.92 5.01 9.02
CA SER A 137 -0.75 6.44 8.74
C SER A 137 0.21 6.68 7.57
N ALA A 138 1.35 5.98 7.55
CA ALA A 138 2.32 6.05 6.46
C ALA A 138 1.71 5.61 5.12
N HIS A 139 0.95 4.51 5.11
CA HIS A 139 0.26 4.04 3.91
C HIS A 139 -0.77 5.07 3.41
N ARG A 140 -1.59 5.63 4.31
CA ARG A 140 -2.55 6.68 3.94
C ARG A 140 -1.85 7.91 3.38
N ASN A 141 -0.75 8.33 3.99
CA ASN A 141 0.03 9.45 3.48
C ASN A 141 0.49 9.17 2.04
N ARG A 142 0.96 7.95 1.73
CA ARG A 142 1.33 7.56 0.35
C ARG A 142 0.17 7.66 -0.64
N LEU A 143 -1.04 7.24 -0.23
CA LEU A 143 -2.25 7.35 -1.07
C LEU A 143 -2.73 8.80 -1.22
N THR A 144 -2.38 9.69 -0.29
CA THR A 144 -2.79 11.10 -0.34
C THR A 144 -1.75 12.02 -0.97
N ILE A 145 -0.57 11.53 -1.35
CA ILE A 145 0.43 12.35 -2.04
C ILE A 145 -0.13 12.69 -3.42
N PRO A 146 -0.44 13.97 -3.70
CA PRO A 146 -0.85 14.38 -5.03
C PRO A 146 0.33 14.20 -5.98
N ARG A 147 0.06 13.64 -7.16
CA ARG A 147 1.02 13.63 -8.26
C ARG A 147 0.76 14.85 -9.15
N PRO A 148 1.76 15.35 -9.87
CA PRO A 148 1.58 16.49 -10.77
C PRO A 148 0.41 16.21 -11.71
N CYS A 149 -0.70 16.92 -11.47
CA CYS A 149 -1.88 16.86 -12.30
C CYS A 149 -1.53 17.54 -13.62
N LEU A 150 -1.89 16.93 -14.74
CA LEU A 150 -1.78 17.59 -16.03
C LEU A 150 -2.67 18.84 -15.97
N GLU A 151 -2.12 19.95 -16.47
CA GLU A 151 -2.78 21.26 -16.45
C GLU A 151 -4.19 21.15 -17.04
N ARG A 152 -5.20 21.68 -16.32
CA ARG A 152 -6.61 21.59 -16.70
C ARG A 152 -6.82 22.17 -18.10
N LEU A 153 -6.88 21.31 -19.11
CA LEU A 153 -7.48 21.59 -20.41
C LEU A 153 -9.01 21.45 -20.29
N GLY A 154 -9.60 22.18 -19.34
CA GLY A 154 -11.00 22.09 -18.99
C GLY A 154 -11.85 23.15 -19.70
N LYS A 155 -12.98 22.70 -20.26
CA LYS A 155 -14.07 23.54 -20.80
C LYS A 155 -14.48 24.60 -19.76
N ARG A 156 -14.73 25.86 -20.17
CA ARG A 156 -15.24 26.91 -19.27
C ARG A 156 -16.66 26.56 -18.83
N LEU A 157 -16.81 25.96 -17.66
CA LEU A 157 -18.11 25.73 -17.01
C LEU A 157 -18.69 27.05 -16.51
N SER A 158 -20.02 27.16 -16.56
CA SER A 158 -20.76 28.24 -15.92
C SER A 158 -20.63 28.16 -14.40
N LYS A 159 -20.70 29.31 -13.71
CA LYS A 159 -20.68 29.37 -12.23
C LYS A 159 -21.75 28.46 -11.58
N ARG A 160 -22.91 28.32 -12.22
CA ARG A 160 -24.01 27.49 -11.72
C ARG A 160 -23.67 25.99 -11.81
N GLU A 161 -23.10 25.56 -12.93
CA GLU A 161 -22.70 24.16 -13.16
C GLU A 161 -21.60 23.75 -12.17
N ILE A 162 -20.62 24.63 -11.96
CA ILE A 162 -19.57 24.43 -10.95
C ILE A 162 -20.17 24.24 -9.55
N HIS A 163 -21.17 25.04 -9.18
CA HIS A 163 -21.81 24.93 -7.88
C HIS A 163 -22.56 23.59 -7.70
N GLU A 164 -23.23 23.10 -8.74
CA GLU A 164 -23.91 21.79 -8.71
C GLU A 164 -22.91 20.63 -8.62
N HIS A 165 -21.84 20.67 -9.43
CA HIS A 165 -20.77 19.66 -9.38
C HIS A 165 -20.08 19.61 -8.01
N CYS A 166 -19.87 20.77 -7.38
CA CYS A 166 -19.28 20.87 -6.04
C CYS A 166 -20.16 20.26 -4.95
N LYS A 167 -21.49 20.37 -5.04
CA LYS A 167 -22.40 19.70 -4.10
C LYS A 167 -22.24 18.18 -4.17
N THR A 168 -22.10 17.64 -5.38
CA THR A 168 -21.85 16.20 -5.60
C THR A 168 -20.53 15.77 -4.98
N LEU A 169 -19.45 16.52 -5.24
CA LEU A 169 -18.13 16.28 -4.65
C LEU A 169 -18.16 16.30 -3.12
N GLN A 170 -18.84 17.27 -2.52
CA GLN A 170 -18.99 17.36 -1.06
C GLN A 170 -19.69 16.14 -0.47
N LYS A 171 -20.73 15.62 -1.12
CA LYS A 171 -21.40 14.39 -0.69
C LYS A 171 -20.44 13.21 -0.69
N VAL A 172 -19.69 13.01 -1.78
CA VAL A 172 -18.71 11.92 -1.90
C VAL A 172 -17.65 12.02 -0.82
N VAL A 173 -17.07 13.21 -0.62
CA VAL A 173 -16.03 13.41 0.40
C VAL A 173 -16.58 13.21 1.80
N PHE A 174 -17.77 13.73 2.09
CA PHE A 174 -18.39 13.58 3.42
C PHE A 174 -18.62 12.11 3.74
N SER A 175 -19.18 11.35 2.78
CA SER A 175 -19.34 9.91 2.89
C SER A 175 -17.99 9.19 3.05
N LEU A 176 -16.95 9.61 2.31
CA LEU A 176 -15.61 9.05 2.46
C LEU A 176 -15.03 9.30 3.86
N LYS A 177 -15.25 10.49 4.43
CA LYS A 177 -14.82 10.82 5.79
C LYS A 177 -15.52 9.97 6.84
N GLU A 178 -16.79 9.65 6.62
CA GLU A 178 -17.57 8.80 7.52
C GLU A 178 -17.00 7.37 7.58
N ILE A 179 -16.47 6.84 6.49
CA ILE A 179 -15.81 5.52 6.46
C ILE A 179 -14.31 5.58 6.80
N ASP A 180 -13.66 6.73 6.66
CA ASP A 180 -12.23 6.89 6.90
C ASP A 180 -11.89 7.20 8.38
N HIS A 181 -12.04 6.19 9.23
CA HIS A 181 -11.55 6.26 10.61
C HIS A 181 -10.01 6.14 10.65
N THR A 182 -9.38 7.23 11.10
CA THR A 182 -7.91 7.34 11.21
C THR A 182 -7.32 6.47 12.31
N LEU A 183 -7.94 6.50 13.50
CA LEU A 183 -7.36 5.96 14.73
C LEU A 183 -7.92 4.60 15.10
N ILE A 184 -9.05 4.18 14.51
CA ILE A 184 -9.75 2.97 14.91
C ILE A 184 -9.44 1.87 13.88
N PRO A 185 -8.81 0.75 14.29
CA PRO A 185 -8.62 -0.41 13.43
C PRO A 185 -9.97 -0.91 12.91
N SER A 186 -9.99 -1.43 11.68
CA SER A 186 -11.25 -1.91 11.07
C SER A 186 -11.91 -3.04 11.88
N THR A 187 -11.11 -3.81 12.61
CA THR A 187 -11.58 -4.85 13.54
C THR A 187 -12.37 -4.24 14.69
N VAL A 188 -11.86 -3.16 15.28
CA VAL A 188 -12.54 -2.45 16.37
C VAL A 188 -13.78 -1.72 15.84
N THR A 189 -13.70 -1.13 14.64
CA THR A 189 -14.91 -0.54 14.02
C THR A 189 -15.97 -1.59 13.71
N SER A 190 -15.62 -2.81 13.30
CA SER A 190 -16.63 -3.87 13.09
C SER A 190 -17.25 -4.39 14.37
N PHE A 191 -16.55 -4.27 15.50
CA PHE A 191 -17.09 -4.60 16.83
C PHE A 191 -18.02 -3.49 17.35
N ILE A 192 -17.69 -2.22 17.10
CA ILE A 192 -18.41 -1.06 17.67
C ILE A 192 -19.53 -0.57 16.76
N SER A 193 -19.30 -0.57 15.44
CA SER A 193 -20.26 -0.10 14.45
C SER A 193 -20.83 -1.29 13.67
N PRO A 194 -22.15 -1.36 13.47
CA PRO A 194 -22.74 -2.37 12.60
C PRO A 194 -22.11 -2.29 11.21
N ILE A 195 -21.67 -3.43 10.68
CA ILE A 195 -21.15 -3.57 9.31
C ILE A 195 -22.10 -2.96 8.27
N SER A 196 -23.40 -2.89 8.58
CA SER A 196 -24.43 -2.24 7.76
C SER A 196 -24.16 -0.76 7.51
N ARG A 197 -23.72 0.02 8.51
CA ARG A 197 -23.53 1.48 8.36
C ARG A 197 -22.44 1.81 7.33
N SER A 198 -21.26 1.19 7.46
CA SER A 198 -20.18 1.40 6.48
C SER A 198 -20.56 0.87 5.10
N SER A 199 -21.39 -0.18 5.04
CA SER A 199 -21.89 -0.75 3.78
C SER A 199 -22.89 0.18 3.09
N GLU A 200 -23.78 0.83 3.85
CA GLU A 200 -24.73 1.83 3.37
C GLU A 200 -24.00 3.07 2.83
N VAL A 201 -22.97 3.55 3.52
CA VAL A 201 -22.18 4.69 3.06
C VAL A 201 -21.42 4.35 1.77
N GLU A 202 -20.82 3.16 1.66
CA GLU A 202 -20.18 2.69 0.42
C GLU A 202 -21.19 2.61 -0.74
N LYS A 203 -22.40 2.09 -0.50
CA LYS A 203 -23.49 2.06 -1.48
C LYS A 203 -23.93 3.46 -1.88
N ALA A 204 -24.00 4.40 -0.93
CA ALA A 204 -24.36 5.78 -1.20
C ALA A 204 -23.33 6.44 -2.14
N ILE A 205 -22.04 6.23 -1.90
CA ILE A 205 -20.99 6.74 -2.79
C ILE A 205 -21.13 6.14 -4.19
N LEU A 206 -21.30 4.81 -4.29
CA LEU A 206 -21.52 4.14 -5.57
C LEU A 206 -22.75 4.68 -6.31
N SER A 207 -23.86 4.86 -5.60
CA SER A 207 -25.10 5.39 -6.16
C SER A 207 -24.91 6.80 -6.72
N ILE A 208 -24.22 7.68 -5.97
CA ILE A 208 -23.90 9.03 -6.42
C ILE A 208 -23.05 8.99 -7.70
N LEU A 209 -21.97 8.21 -7.72
CA LEU A 209 -21.09 8.10 -8.89
C LEU A 209 -21.79 7.43 -10.08
N PHE A 210 -22.76 6.57 -9.84
CA PHE A 210 -23.56 5.95 -10.90
C PHE A 210 -24.56 6.93 -11.53
N SER A 211 -25.19 7.78 -10.73
CA SER A 211 -26.26 8.69 -11.19
C SER A 211 -25.78 10.03 -11.75
N THR A 212 -24.49 10.34 -11.65
CA THR A 212 -23.92 11.64 -12.09
C THR A 212 -23.82 11.75 -13.59
N THR A 213 -23.91 12.97 -14.12
CA THR A 213 -23.65 13.23 -15.54
C THR A 213 -22.16 12.99 -15.87
N PRO A 214 -21.79 12.80 -17.15
CA PRO A 214 -20.39 12.67 -17.54
C PRO A 214 -19.52 13.85 -17.06
N ASP A 215 -20.02 15.08 -17.18
CA ASP A 215 -19.28 16.28 -16.77
C ASP A 215 -19.10 16.34 -15.24
N GLU A 216 -20.13 15.97 -14.47
CA GLU A 216 -20.04 15.85 -13.02
C GLU A 216 -19.05 14.78 -12.58
N LEU A 217 -19.06 13.61 -13.22
CA LEU A 217 -18.17 12.50 -12.90
C LEU A 217 -16.71 12.90 -13.12
N ASN A 218 -16.41 13.52 -14.27
CA ASN A 218 -15.07 14.03 -14.57
C ASN A 218 -14.62 15.07 -13.55
N PHE A 219 -15.50 16.02 -13.22
CA PHE A 219 -15.21 17.03 -12.20
C PHE A 219 -14.85 16.39 -10.86
N VAL A 220 -15.64 15.42 -10.38
CA VAL A 220 -15.40 14.73 -9.12
C VAL A 220 -14.05 13.99 -9.14
N ILE A 221 -13.75 13.24 -10.20
CA ILE A 221 -12.50 12.48 -10.35
C ILE A 221 -11.29 13.41 -10.36
N GLU A 222 -11.35 14.49 -11.15
CA GLU A 222 -10.28 15.48 -11.25
C GLU A 222 -10.04 16.18 -9.91
N GLN A 223 -11.09 16.64 -9.23
CA GLN A 223 -10.96 17.29 -7.93
C GLN A 223 -10.45 16.34 -6.84
N MET A 224 -10.79 15.05 -6.90
CA MET A 224 -10.26 14.04 -5.97
C MET A 224 -8.83 13.58 -6.30
N ALA A 225 -8.29 13.96 -7.47
CA ALA A 225 -6.91 13.70 -7.84
C ALA A 225 -5.99 14.93 -7.62
N SER A 226 -6.57 16.14 -7.57
CA SER A 226 -5.88 17.40 -7.28
C SER A 226 -5.29 17.46 -5.86
N ASP A 227 -4.36 18.41 -5.68
CA ASP A 227 -3.76 18.69 -4.38
C ASP A 227 -4.85 19.06 -3.34
N PRO A 228 -4.84 18.47 -2.13
CA PRO A 228 -5.69 18.89 -1.03
C PRO A 228 -5.72 20.41 -0.81
N GLU A 229 -4.62 21.14 -1.02
CA GLU A 229 -4.60 22.60 -0.87
C GLU A 229 -5.40 23.32 -1.96
N GLU A 230 -5.28 22.87 -3.22
CA GLU A 230 -6.07 23.38 -4.34
C GLU A 230 -7.56 23.10 -4.11
N LEU A 231 -7.89 21.89 -3.67
CA LEU A 231 -9.26 21.49 -3.36
C LEU A 231 -9.86 22.34 -2.24
N ASN A 232 -9.09 22.57 -1.17
CA ASN A 232 -9.51 23.42 -0.06
C ASN A 232 -9.68 24.88 -0.51
N TYR A 233 -8.79 25.40 -1.35
CA TYR A 233 -8.93 26.75 -1.92
C TYR A 233 -10.21 26.89 -2.77
N VAL A 234 -10.48 25.94 -3.65
CA VAL A 234 -11.71 25.92 -4.47
C VAL A 234 -12.95 25.91 -3.59
N ILE A 235 -12.94 25.10 -2.52
CA ILE A 235 -14.07 25.03 -1.57
C ILE A 235 -14.17 26.30 -0.74
N GLU A 236 -13.05 26.90 -0.31
CA GLU A 236 -13.02 28.13 0.47
C GLU A 236 -13.52 29.33 -0.34
N GLN A 237 -13.12 29.44 -1.61
CA GLN A 237 -13.69 30.43 -2.54
C GLN A 237 -15.18 30.24 -2.79
N MET A 238 -15.69 29.01 -2.67
CA MET A 238 -17.13 28.73 -2.86
C MET A 238 -17.93 28.83 -1.57
N ALA A 239 -17.30 28.64 -0.41
CA ALA A 239 -17.91 28.82 0.90
C ALA A 239 -18.05 30.30 1.30
N SER A 240 -17.23 31.20 0.73
CA SER A 240 -17.45 32.65 0.87
C SER A 240 -18.76 33.10 0.22
N ASP A 241 -19.21 32.40 -0.83
CA ASP A 241 -20.39 32.76 -1.62
C ASP A 241 -21.68 32.02 -1.15
N ALA A 242 -21.56 31.05 -0.24
CA ALA A 242 -22.68 30.29 0.31
C ALA A 242 -22.44 29.96 1.80
N PRO A 243 -23.04 30.71 2.75
CA PRO A 243 -22.74 30.61 4.19
C PRO A 243 -23.12 29.28 4.85
N SER A 244 -23.79 28.37 4.13
CA SER A 244 -24.14 27.02 4.58
C SER A 244 -23.06 25.96 4.30
N VAL A 245 -22.02 26.28 3.52
CA VAL A 245 -20.92 25.35 3.24
C VAL A 245 -19.93 25.39 4.40
N LYS A 246 -20.03 24.41 5.29
CA LYS A 246 -19.12 24.26 6.43
C LYS A 246 -17.68 24.14 5.92
N LYS A 247 -16.79 25.04 6.36
CA LYS A 247 -15.33 24.96 6.12
C LYS A 247 -14.85 23.57 6.52
N MET A 248 -14.53 22.73 5.54
CA MET A 248 -14.03 21.39 5.79
C MET A 248 -12.76 21.22 5.00
N LYS A 249 -11.66 20.98 5.72
CA LYS A 249 -10.41 20.55 5.13
C LYS A 249 -10.63 19.18 4.50
N ILE A 250 -10.80 19.14 3.19
CA ILE A 250 -10.96 17.90 2.45
C ILE A 250 -9.57 17.29 2.25
N ARG A 251 -9.42 16.05 2.72
CA ARG A 251 -8.36 15.13 2.32
C ARG A 251 -9.04 13.98 1.62
N GLY A 252 -9.33 14.15 0.33
CA GLY A 252 -9.93 13.13 -0.50
C GLY A 252 -8.99 12.82 -1.66
N SER A 253 -8.40 11.64 -1.65
CA SER A 253 -7.67 11.12 -2.81
C SER A 253 -8.53 10.05 -3.48
N LEU A 254 -8.54 10.00 -4.81
CA LEU A 254 -9.20 8.94 -5.55
C LEU A 254 -8.65 7.55 -5.15
N SER A 255 -7.35 7.42 -4.93
CA SER A 255 -6.76 6.15 -4.48
C SER A 255 -7.21 5.80 -3.06
N LEU A 256 -7.38 6.80 -2.19
CA LEU A 256 -7.96 6.61 -0.86
C LEU A 256 -9.43 6.15 -0.93
N LEU A 257 -10.22 6.70 -1.85
CA LEU A 257 -11.61 6.28 -2.08
C LEU A 257 -11.69 4.80 -2.44
N VAL A 258 -10.92 4.38 -3.46
CA VAL A 258 -10.88 2.98 -3.92
C VAL A 258 -10.35 2.07 -2.81
N TYR A 259 -9.38 2.54 -2.01
CA TYR A 259 -8.84 1.80 -0.86
C TYR A 259 -9.85 1.61 0.26
N LYS A 260 -10.71 2.59 0.54
CA LYS A 260 -11.65 2.55 1.67
C LYS A 260 -12.92 1.78 1.40
N ILE A 261 -13.41 1.80 0.16
CA ILE A 261 -14.53 0.95 -0.24
C ILE A 261 -14.03 -0.51 -0.23
N LYS A 262 -14.71 -1.42 0.46
CA LYS A 262 -14.28 -2.82 0.57
C LYS A 262 -15.29 -3.79 -0.02
N ASP A 263 -14.79 -4.93 -0.49
CA ASP A 263 -15.63 -6.09 -0.79
C ASP A 263 -15.85 -6.89 0.50
N ARG A 264 -17.12 -7.07 0.90
CA ARG A 264 -17.51 -7.71 2.17
C ARG A 264 -18.28 -9.02 1.93
N GLY A 265 -17.68 -9.92 1.17
CA GLY A 265 -18.28 -11.19 0.76
C GLY A 265 -19.02 -11.11 -0.57
N SER A 266 -19.57 -12.24 -1.02
CA SER A 266 -20.13 -12.41 -2.38
C SER A 266 -21.24 -11.43 -2.74
N ASN A 267 -22.05 -10.99 -1.77
CA ASN A 267 -23.18 -10.09 -2.00
C ASN A 267 -22.82 -8.60 -1.84
N HIS A 268 -21.61 -8.27 -1.41
CA HIS A 268 -21.19 -6.90 -1.07
C HIS A 268 -19.86 -6.55 -1.74
N MET A 269 -19.81 -6.74 -3.06
CA MET A 269 -18.66 -6.46 -3.92
C MET A 269 -18.56 -4.97 -4.31
N HIS A 270 -18.58 -4.06 -3.34
CA HIS A 270 -18.65 -2.62 -3.59
C HIS A 270 -17.39 -2.04 -4.27
N ARG A 271 -16.20 -2.51 -3.90
CA ARG A 271 -14.95 -2.06 -4.53
C ARG A 271 -14.90 -2.57 -5.97
N THR A 272 -15.24 -3.83 -6.18
CA THR A 272 -15.33 -4.41 -7.52
C THR A 272 -16.31 -3.61 -8.39
N LYS A 273 -17.51 -3.29 -7.88
CA LYS A 273 -18.49 -2.45 -8.60
C LYS A 273 -17.97 -1.04 -8.90
N LEU A 274 -17.23 -0.43 -7.98
CA LEU A 274 -16.60 0.88 -8.23
C LEU A 274 -15.59 0.79 -9.37
N LEU A 275 -14.75 -0.24 -9.35
CA LEU A 275 -13.75 -0.48 -10.39
C LEU A 275 -14.44 -0.76 -11.73
N GLU A 276 -15.46 -1.60 -11.77
CA GLU A 276 -16.26 -1.87 -12.96
C GLU A 276 -16.93 -0.61 -13.51
N LEU A 277 -17.47 0.23 -12.64
CA LEU A 277 -18.07 1.51 -13.02
C LEU A 277 -17.07 2.40 -13.77
N LEU A 278 -15.89 2.61 -13.18
CA LEU A 278 -14.89 3.55 -13.68
C LEU A 278 -14.09 3.01 -14.87
N THR A 279 -14.01 1.69 -15.03
CA THR A 279 -13.10 1.06 -16.02
C THR A 279 -13.82 0.31 -17.14
N PHE A 280 -15.10 -0.01 -16.97
CA PHE A 280 -15.92 -0.68 -18.00
C PHE A 280 -17.16 0.11 -18.37
N HIS A 281 -18.01 0.44 -17.39
CA HIS A 281 -19.35 0.95 -17.69
C HIS A 281 -19.35 2.42 -18.13
N ARG A 282 -18.54 3.25 -17.49
CA ARG A 282 -18.50 4.70 -17.72
C ARG A 282 -17.15 5.18 -18.25
N VAL A 283 -16.30 4.28 -18.73
CA VAL A 283 -14.99 4.65 -19.28
C VAL A 283 -15.13 5.58 -20.48
N SER A 284 -16.18 5.41 -21.30
CA SER A 284 -16.53 6.30 -22.42
C SER A 284 -16.90 7.71 -21.97
N ASP A 285 -17.41 7.86 -20.75
CA ASP A 285 -17.81 9.15 -20.18
C ASP A 285 -16.60 9.92 -19.62
N LEU A 286 -15.47 9.24 -19.40
CA LEU A 286 -14.28 9.84 -18.82
C LEU A 286 -13.44 10.58 -19.86
N SER A 287 -13.08 11.82 -19.53
CA SER A 287 -12.07 12.61 -20.22
C SER A 287 -10.71 11.90 -20.18
N VAL A 288 -9.81 12.25 -21.10
CA VAL A 288 -8.43 11.73 -21.09
C VAL A 288 -7.76 11.98 -19.74
N GLN A 289 -8.05 13.14 -19.12
CA GLN A 289 -7.52 13.49 -17.80
C GLN A 289 -8.07 12.59 -16.70
N SER A 290 -9.39 12.40 -16.65
CA SER A 290 -10.02 11.52 -15.66
C SER A 290 -9.58 10.07 -15.80
N ARG A 291 -9.38 9.58 -17.03
CA ARG A 291 -8.82 8.24 -17.28
C ARG A 291 -7.40 8.13 -16.73
N ALA A 292 -6.55 9.12 -16.98
CA ALA A 292 -5.19 9.17 -16.42
C ALA A 292 -5.22 9.18 -14.88
N ASN A 293 -6.09 9.98 -14.27
CA ASN A 293 -6.27 10.05 -12.82
C ASN A 293 -6.78 8.73 -12.22
N VAL A 294 -7.73 8.06 -12.89
CA VAL A 294 -8.18 6.71 -12.50
C VAL A 294 -7.02 5.74 -12.55
N LEU A 295 -6.27 5.70 -13.65
CA LEU A 295 -5.13 4.81 -13.78
C LEU A 295 -4.06 5.06 -12.70
N ASP A 296 -3.73 6.32 -12.42
CA ASP A 296 -2.79 6.68 -11.36
C ASP A 296 -3.30 6.20 -9.99
N ALA A 297 -4.58 6.39 -9.70
CA ALA A 297 -5.18 5.88 -8.47
C ALA A 297 -5.10 4.35 -8.36
N LEU A 298 -5.32 3.62 -9.46
CA LEU A 298 -5.17 2.16 -9.52
C LEU A 298 -3.71 1.72 -9.30
N GLN A 299 -2.74 2.48 -9.81
CA GLN A 299 -1.31 2.23 -9.59
C GLN A 299 -0.90 2.49 -8.14
N GLN A 300 -1.34 3.60 -7.54
CA GLN A 300 -1.05 3.95 -6.15
C GLN A 300 -1.61 2.91 -5.17
N MET A 301 -2.77 2.34 -5.49
CA MET A 301 -3.36 1.26 -4.73
C MET A 301 -2.54 -0.03 -4.73
N MET A 302 -1.55 -0.17 -5.63
CA MET A 302 -0.85 -1.43 -5.91
C MET A 302 -1.85 -2.57 -6.03
N LEU A 303 -2.81 -2.44 -6.96
CA LEU A 303 -3.88 -3.43 -7.16
C LEU A 303 -3.40 -4.83 -7.57
N THR A 304 -2.12 -5.18 -7.47
CA THR A 304 -1.59 -6.54 -7.67
C THR A 304 -2.37 -7.62 -6.91
N ALA A 305 -3.07 -7.24 -5.82
CA ALA A 305 -3.97 -8.11 -5.07
C ALA A 305 -5.29 -8.46 -5.75
N HIS A 306 -5.77 -7.63 -6.67
CA HIS A 306 -7.04 -7.85 -7.34
C HIS A 306 -6.81 -8.70 -8.59
N LYS A 307 -7.46 -9.87 -8.66
CA LYS A 307 -7.34 -10.82 -9.78
C LYS A 307 -7.49 -10.18 -11.17
N ASP A 308 -8.36 -9.18 -11.27
CA ASP A 308 -8.66 -8.44 -12.51
C ASP A 308 -7.93 -7.08 -12.67
N ALA A 309 -6.92 -6.78 -11.85
CA ALA A 309 -6.24 -5.48 -11.87
C ALA A 309 -5.67 -5.10 -13.24
N ALA A 310 -5.02 -6.05 -13.91
CA ALA A 310 -4.51 -5.84 -15.26
C ALA A 310 -5.64 -5.55 -16.25
N LYS A 311 -6.79 -6.23 -16.11
CA LYS A 311 -7.98 -6.04 -16.94
C LYS A 311 -8.55 -4.63 -16.76
N TYR A 312 -8.63 -4.15 -15.52
CA TYR A 312 -9.05 -2.78 -15.22
C TYR A 312 -8.13 -1.73 -15.85
N ALA A 313 -6.81 -1.88 -15.68
CA ALA A 313 -5.83 -0.95 -16.24
C ALA A 313 -5.90 -0.89 -17.77
N VAL A 314 -5.97 -2.05 -18.44
CA VAL A 314 -6.03 -2.13 -19.91
C VAL A 314 -7.27 -1.45 -20.48
N ASN A 315 -8.42 -1.55 -19.80
CA ASN A 315 -9.65 -0.95 -20.33
C ASN A 315 -9.71 0.56 -20.18
N VAL A 316 -9.04 1.14 -19.19
CA VAL A 316 -8.94 2.61 -19.07
C VAL A 316 -8.20 3.23 -20.26
N PHE A 317 -7.27 2.48 -20.87
CA PHE A 317 -6.52 2.90 -22.06
C PHE A 317 -7.27 2.75 -23.39
N LYS A 318 -8.32 1.93 -23.43
CA LYS A 318 -9.10 1.70 -24.66
C LYS A 318 -10.11 2.82 -24.90
#